data_AF-A0A369KT57-F1
#
_entry.id   AF-A0A369KT57-F1
#
_cell.length_a   1.000
_cell.length_b   1.000
_cell.length_c   1.000
_cell.angle_alpha   90.00
_cell.angle_beta   90.00
_cell.angle_gamma   90.00
#
_symmetry.space_group_name_H-M   'P 1'
#
loop_
_entity.id
_entity.type
_entity.pdbx_description
1 polymer ?
#
loop_
_entity_poly.entity_id
_entity_poly.type
_entity_poly.pdbx_seq_one_letter_code
_entity_poly.pdbx_strand_id
1 'polypeptide(L)'
;MKFFRSPRTPELSWIPEPNWQTVCTERSIDIQQHPNEQIVGLAYNNQQQVVQVTRNIHAPLFSYYVTLLENRRTNKTVLSKRSHMTIQHLSTRLHGSSKFAEFSLLDIHVREEGLGERGLLLESLIHDIQHKYTHYRVSGDFTAISYGGRVSAECFTRYGFTIEQDRLILKNFHDRLFVS
;
A
#
# COMPACT_ATOMS: atom_id res chain seq x y z
N MET A 1 3.14 39.36 2.97
CA MET A 1 2.04 38.43 2.62
C MET A 1 2.21 37.16 3.47
N LYS A 2 1.22 36.81 4.30
CA LYS A 2 1.27 35.59 5.13
C LYS A 2 0.92 34.41 4.23
N PHE A 3 1.89 33.52 3.99
CA PHE A 3 1.64 32.25 3.33
C PHE A 3 0.81 31.38 4.28
N PHE A 4 -0.48 31.29 4.01
CA PHE A 4 -1.32 30.26 4.61
C PHE A 4 -0.80 28.90 4.11
N ARG A 5 -0.09 28.17 4.97
CA ARG A 5 0.08 26.73 4.77
C ARG A 5 -1.31 26.14 4.91
N SER A 6 -1.92 25.75 3.79
CA SER A 6 -3.13 24.94 3.79
C SER A 6 -2.94 23.77 4.78
N PRO A 7 -3.92 23.45 5.63
CA PRO A 7 -3.82 22.29 6.50
C PRO A 7 -3.56 21.08 5.61
N ARG A 8 -2.49 20.32 5.87
CA ARG A 8 -2.26 19.02 5.23
C ARG A 8 -3.44 18.14 5.61
N THR A 9 -4.41 18.05 4.71
CA THR A 9 -5.52 17.11 4.80
C THR A 9 -4.90 15.72 4.98
N PRO A 10 -5.38 14.87 5.90
CA PRO A 10 -5.00 13.46 5.86
C PRO A 10 -5.29 12.98 4.45
N GLU A 11 -4.25 12.60 3.70
CA GLU A 11 -4.37 12.34 2.26
C GLU A 11 -5.42 11.25 2.02
N LEU A 12 -5.54 10.29 2.95
CA LEU A 12 -6.36 9.09 2.80
C LEU A 12 -7.01 8.73 4.14
N SER A 13 -8.23 8.19 4.10
CA SER A 13 -8.91 7.68 5.28
C SER A 13 -9.48 6.28 5.04
N TRP A 14 -8.98 5.31 5.79
CA TRP A 14 -9.56 3.97 5.84
C TRP A 14 -10.97 4.03 6.40
N ILE A 15 -11.88 3.32 5.75
CA ILE A 15 -13.26 3.18 6.18
C ILE A 15 -13.31 2.01 7.16
N PRO A 16 -13.80 2.21 8.40
CA PRO A 16 -13.96 1.11 9.34
C PRO A 16 -14.87 0.01 8.76
N GLU A 17 -14.49 -1.25 8.95
CA GLU A 17 -15.24 -2.42 8.43
C GLU A 17 -16.74 -2.40 8.75
N PRO A 18 -17.20 -2.04 9.97
CA PRO A 18 -18.62 -1.94 10.27
C PRO A 18 -19.40 -0.93 9.40
N ASN A 19 -18.69 0.03 8.79
CA ASN A 19 -19.29 1.09 7.98
C ASN A 19 -19.30 0.76 6.49
N TRP A 20 -18.67 -0.34 6.04
CA TRP A 20 -18.52 -0.64 4.61
C TRP A 20 -19.87 -0.74 3.89
N GLN A 21 -20.82 -1.49 4.46
CA GLN A 21 -22.12 -1.70 3.85
C GLN A 21 -22.92 -0.39 3.73
N THR A 22 -22.87 0.44 4.78
CA THR A 22 -23.51 1.75 4.82
C THR A 22 -22.96 2.66 3.73
N VAL A 23 -21.63 2.80 3.65
CA VAL A 23 -20.98 3.64 2.62
C VAL A 23 -21.29 3.13 1.22
N CYS A 24 -21.26 1.81 1.01
CA CYS A 24 -21.55 1.24 -0.30
C CYS A 24 -22.99 1.52 -0.75
N THR A 25 -23.94 1.39 0.19
CA THR A 25 -25.35 1.65 -0.05
C THR A 25 -25.60 3.12 -0.36
N GLU A 26 -25.09 4.03 0.48
CA GLU A 26 -25.26 5.49 0.31
C GLU A 26 -24.69 5.99 -1.02
N ARG A 27 -23.54 5.43 -1.43
CA ARG A 27 -22.84 5.85 -2.65
C ARG A 27 -23.25 5.05 -3.89
N SER A 28 -24.13 4.07 -3.76
CA SER A 28 -24.57 3.19 -4.87
C SER A 28 -23.39 2.52 -5.59
N ILE A 29 -22.43 2.02 -4.82
CA ILE A 29 -21.22 1.32 -5.29
C ILE A 29 -21.26 -0.14 -4.83
N ASP A 30 -20.48 -0.99 -5.48
CA ASP A 30 -20.26 -2.37 -5.06
C ASP A 30 -18.84 -2.64 -4.66
N ILE A 31 -18.70 -3.50 -3.66
CA ILE A 31 -17.47 -4.23 -3.43
C ILE A 31 -17.32 -5.26 -4.54
N GLN A 32 -16.22 -5.16 -5.30
CA GLN A 32 -15.89 -6.11 -6.35
C GLN A 32 -15.34 -7.40 -5.74
N GLN A 33 -15.83 -8.54 -6.20
CA GLN A 33 -15.33 -9.85 -5.80
C GLN A 33 -14.30 -10.34 -6.82
N HIS A 34 -13.10 -10.68 -6.35
CA HIS A 34 -12.03 -11.22 -7.18
C HIS A 34 -11.66 -12.63 -6.66
N PRO A 35 -11.85 -13.71 -7.45
CA PRO A 35 -11.75 -15.09 -6.96
C PRO A 35 -10.43 -15.51 -6.29
N ASN A 36 -9.32 -14.80 -6.55
CA ASN A 36 -7.99 -15.10 -6.01
C ASN A 36 -7.43 -13.98 -5.14
N GLU A 37 -8.29 -13.08 -4.67
CA GLU A 37 -7.90 -11.95 -3.85
C GLU A 37 -8.76 -11.86 -2.60
N GLN A 38 -8.13 -11.47 -1.51
CA GLN A 38 -8.78 -11.12 -0.27
C GLN A 38 -8.90 -9.61 -0.15
N ILE A 39 -10.02 -9.14 0.42
CA ILE A 39 -10.21 -7.73 0.73
C ILE A 39 -9.31 -7.38 1.91
N VAL A 40 -8.51 -6.33 1.74
CA VAL A 40 -7.71 -5.72 2.81
C VAL A 40 -8.52 -4.61 3.48
N GLY A 41 -9.18 -3.78 2.68
CA GLY A 41 -10.11 -2.78 3.22
C GLY A 41 -10.71 -1.85 2.18
N LEU A 42 -11.55 -0.95 2.65
CA LEU A 42 -12.05 0.19 1.88
C LEU A 42 -11.44 1.49 2.39
N ALA A 43 -11.17 2.43 1.49
CA ALA A 43 -10.62 3.73 1.84
C ALA A 43 -11.22 4.84 0.97
N TYR A 44 -11.12 6.08 1.45
CA TYR A 44 -11.31 7.26 0.62
C TYR A 44 -9.97 7.71 0.04
N ASN A 45 -9.93 7.93 -1.27
CA ASN A 45 -8.79 8.62 -1.90
C ASN A 45 -8.86 10.14 -1.65
N ASN A 46 -7.84 10.88 -2.08
CA ASN A 46 -7.77 12.34 -1.91
C ASN A 46 -8.95 13.10 -2.56
N GLN A 47 -9.68 12.46 -3.48
CA GLN A 47 -10.87 13.00 -4.15
C GLN A 47 -12.19 12.55 -3.49
N GLN A 48 -12.13 11.95 -2.29
CA GLN A 48 -13.30 11.41 -1.58
C GLN A 48 -14.06 10.32 -2.36
N GLN A 49 -13.38 9.65 -3.28
CA GLN A 49 -13.89 8.48 -3.95
C GLN A 49 -13.57 7.23 -3.13
N VAL A 50 -14.48 6.26 -3.13
CA VAL A 50 -14.27 5.00 -2.43
C VAL A 50 -13.41 4.10 -3.30
N VAL A 51 -12.32 3.59 -2.72
CA VAL A 51 -11.47 2.60 -3.34
C VAL A 51 -11.48 1.33 -2.50
N GLN A 52 -11.41 0.19 -3.18
CA GLN A 52 -11.24 -1.12 -2.58
C GLN A 52 -9.78 -1.52 -2.68
N VAL A 53 -9.21 -1.93 -1.55
CA VAL A 53 -7.87 -2.48 -1.48
C VAL A 53 -7.96 -3.98 -1.30
N THR A 54 -7.28 -4.73 -2.17
CA THR A 54 -7.23 -6.19 -2.11
C THR A 54 -5.79 -6.67 -2.19
N ARG A 55 -5.58 -7.93 -1.80
CA ARG A 55 -4.30 -8.63 -1.92
C ARG A 55 -4.54 -10.01 -2.51
N ASN A 56 -3.68 -10.47 -3.41
CA ASN A 56 -3.73 -11.87 -3.83
C ASN A 56 -3.45 -12.84 -2.65
N ILE A 57 -3.88 -14.08 -2.81
CA ILE A 57 -3.70 -15.14 -1.79
C ILE A 57 -2.44 -16.00 -1.99
N HIS A 58 -1.70 -15.78 -3.07
CA HIS A 58 -0.60 -16.66 -3.47
C HIS A 58 0.75 -16.22 -2.89
N ALA A 59 1.41 -17.10 -2.15
CA ALA A 59 2.82 -16.97 -1.78
C ALA A 59 3.72 -17.61 -2.86
N PRO A 60 5.00 -17.20 -2.99
CA PRO A 60 5.70 -16.18 -2.21
C PRO A 60 5.55 -14.74 -2.76
N LEU A 61 4.80 -14.54 -3.84
CA LEU A 61 4.60 -13.25 -4.50
C LEU A 61 3.26 -12.63 -4.10
N PHE A 62 3.31 -11.67 -3.18
CA PHE A 62 2.13 -10.91 -2.77
C PHE A 62 1.95 -9.68 -3.65
N SER A 63 0.75 -9.49 -4.19
CA SER A 63 0.37 -8.31 -4.95
C SER A 63 -0.82 -7.65 -4.29
N TYR A 64 -0.67 -6.37 -4.02
CA TYR A 64 -1.69 -5.47 -3.49
C TYR A 64 -2.27 -4.67 -4.64
N TYR A 65 -3.57 -4.41 -4.58
CA TYR A 65 -4.27 -3.68 -5.62
C TYR A 65 -5.18 -2.64 -5.00
N VAL A 66 -5.28 -1.48 -5.64
CA VAL A 66 -6.29 -0.47 -5.35
C VAL A 66 -7.20 -0.33 -6.56
N THR A 67 -8.48 -0.57 -6.34
CA THR A 67 -9.54 -0.50 -7.36
C THR A 67 -10.50 0.63 -6.99
N LEU A 68 -10.70 1.59 -7.89
CA LEU A 68 -11.76 2.58 -7.74
C LEU A 68 -13.13 1.92 -7.83
N LEU A 69 -14.00 2.15 -6.84
CA LEU A 69 -15.37 1.66 -6.87
C LEU A 69 -16.27 2.71 -7.54
N GLU A 70 -16.85 2.34 -8.67
CA GLU A 70 -17.67 3.24 -9.48
C GLU A 70 -19.13 3.24 -9.05
N ASN A 71 -19.76 4.41 -9.09
CA ASN A 71 -21.18 4.54 -8.84
C ASN A 71 -21.95 3.91 -10.00
N ARG A 72 -22.77 2.90 -9.69
CA ARG A 72 -23.61 2.19 -10.67
C ARG A 72 -24.55 3.10 -11.46
N ARG A 73 -24.90 4.26 -10.91
CA ARG A 73 -25.84 5.21 -11.52
C ARG A 73 -25.18 6.13 -12.55
N THR A 74 -23.86 6.11 -12.67
CA THR A 74 -23.13 6.95 -13.63
C THR A 74 -22.64 6.11 -14.81
N ASN A 75 -22.96 6.51 -16.04
CA ASN A 75 -22.46 5.88 -17.28
C ASN A 75 -20.97 6.16 -17.56
N LYS A 76 -20.22 6.64 -16.56
CA LYS A 76 -18.78 6.87 -16.69
C LYS A 76 -18.07 5.59 -16.31
N THR A 77 -17.63 4.84 -17.31
CA THR A 77 -16.62 3.79 -17.16
C THR A 77 -15.26 4.47 -17.18
N VAL A 78 -14.64 4.63 -16.02
CA VAL A 78 -13.19 4.86 -15.97
C VAL A 78 -12.57 3.52 -16.36
N LEU A 79 -11.97 3.49 -17.55
CA LEU A 79 -11.26 2.31 -18.06
C LEU A 79 -10.29 1.79 -16.99
N SER A 80 -10.64 0.65 -16.41
CA SER A 80 -9.91 -0.05 -15.35
C SER A 80 -8.42 -0.18 -15.66
N LYS A 81 -7.60 0.57 -14.92
CA LYS A 81 -6.21 0.21 -14.65
C LYS A 81 -6.03 0.38 -13.15
N ARG A 82 -6.11 -0.73 -12.42
CA ARG A 82 -5.91 -0.77 -10.96
C ARG A 82 -4.49 -0.28 -10.65
N SER A 83 -4.34 0.48 -9.58
CA SER A 83 -3.00 0.68 -9.00
C SER A 83 -2.58 -0.62 -8.33
N HIS A 84 -1.29 -0.94 -8.37
CA HIS A 84 -0.78 -2.17 -7.79
C HIS A 84 0.62 -2.04 -7.22
N MET A 85 0.93 -2.92 -6.29
CA MET A 85 2.26 -3.10 -5.73
C MET A 85 2.55 -4.58 -5.60
N THR A 86 3.75 -5.00 -6.00
CA THR A 86 4.18 -6.40 -5.90
C THR A 86 5.37 -6.52 -4.97
N ILE A 87 5.28 -7.47 -4.04
CA ILE A 87 6.33 -7.80 -3.09
C ILE A 87 6.57 -9.31 -3.09
N GLN A 88 7.84 -9.70 -2.99
CA GLN A 88 8.26 -11.09 -2.85
C GLN A 88 8.71 -11.35 -1.42
N HIS A 89 8.16 -12.39 -0.78
CA HIS A 89 8.73 -12.92 0.45
C HIS A 89 9.97 -13.76 0.12
N LEU A 90 11.12 -13.35 0.65
CA LEU A 90 12.42 -13.97 0.36
C LEU A 90 12.74 -15.09 1.35
N SER A 91 12.63 -14.80 2.64
CA SER A 91 12.93 -15.77 3.69
C SER A 91 12.28 -15.40 5.02
N THR A 92 12.04 -16.41 5.85
CA THR A 92 11.77 -16.24 7.29
C THR A 92 12.84 -17.01 8.05
N ARG A 93 13.54 -16.34 8.97
CA ARG A 93 14.57 -16.92 9.84
C ARG A 93 14.17 -16.79 11.30
N LEU A 94 14.56 -17.78 12.10
CA LEU A 94 14.41 -17.77 13.54
C LEU A 94 15.74 -17.39 14.17
N HIS A 95 15.75 -16.32 14.97
CA HIS A 95 16.90 -15.92 15.79
C HIS A 95 16.48 -15.95 17.25
N GLY A 96 16.82 -17.05 17.94
CA GLY A 96 16.30 -17.31 19.29
C GLY A 96 14.77 -17.40 19.28
N SER A 97 14.12 -16.58 20.10
CA SER A 97 12.65 -16.47 20.17
C SER A 97 12.04 -15.52 19.11
N SER A 98 12.88 -14.81 18.36
CA SER A 98 12.44 -13.78 17.41
C SER A 98 12.34 -14.32 15.97
N LYS A 99 11.20 -14.07 15.32
CA LYS A 99 11.00 -14.32 13.88
C LYS A 99 11.40 -13.08 13.08
N PHE A 100 12.29 -13.28 12.12
CA PHE A 100 12.73 -12.27 11.17
C PHE A 100 12.30 -12.65 9.76
N ALA A 101 11.62 -11.74 9.06
CA ALA A 101 11.20 -11.96 7.67
C ALA A 101 11.79 -10.92 6.71
N GLU A 102 12.25 -11.39 5.56
CA GLU A 102 12.81 -10.57 4.50
C GLU A 102 11.87 -10.54 3.30
N PHE A 103 11.72 -9.35 2.74
CA PHE A 103 10.90 -9.11 1.56
C PHE A 103 11.61 -8.22 0.54
N SER A 104 11.36 -8.49 -0.74
CA SER A 104 11.77 -7.64 -1.86
C SER A 104 10.57 -6.90 -2.43
N LEU A 105 10.58 -5.57 -2.36
CA LEU A 105 9.61 -4.72 -3.06
C LEU A 105 10.03 -4.65 -4.53
N LEU A 106 9.19 -5.18 -5.42
CA LEU A 106 9.52 -5.38 -6.83
C LEU A 106 9.02 -4.22 -7.71
N ASP A 107 7.78 -3.78 -7.49
CA ASP A 107 7.16 -2.71 -8.27
C ASP A 107 6.06 -2.02 -7.48
N ILE A 108 5.83 -0.74 -7.80
CA ILE A 108 4.69 0.06 -7.34
C ILE A 108 4.19 0.94 -8.49
N HIS A 109 3.10 0.52 -9.10
CA HIS A 109 2.43 1.28 -10.13
C HIS A 109 1.16 1.96 -9.61
N VAL A 110 1.00 3.23 -9.95
CA VAL A 110 -0.21 4.00 -9.64
C VAL A 110 -0.79 4.56 -10.93
N ARG A 111 -2.09 4.36 -11.13
CA ARG A 111 -2.83 4.88 -12.29
C ARG A 111 -2.84 6.40 -12.29
N GLU A 112 -3.07 7.01 -13.45
CA GLU A 112 -3.00 8.47 -13.62
C GLU A 112 -3.96 9.22 -12.68
N GLU A 113 -5.16 8.68 -12.45
CA GLU A 113 -6.15 9.29 -11.55
C GLU A 113 -6.00 8.84 -10.08
N GLY A 114 -5.01 7.99 -9.79
CA GLY A 114 -4.80 7.33 -8.50
C GLY A 114 -4.15 8.20 -7.43
N LEU A 115 -4.66 9.41 -7.22
CA LEU A 115 -4.13 10.34 -6.22
C LEU A 115 -4.17 9.73 -4.82
N GLY A 116 -3.00 9.54 -4.23
CA GLY A 116 -2.82 8.94 -2.90
C GLY A 116 -2.83 7.41 -2.88
N GLU A 117 -3.15 6.71 -3.97
CA GLU A 117 -3.27 5.24 -3.94
C GLU A 117 -1.94 4.53 -3.61
N ARG A 118 -0.79 5.17 -3.87
CA ARG A 118 0.53 4.70 -3.41
C ARG A 118 0.58 4.51 -1.89
N GLY A 119 0.03 5.48 -1.16
CA GLY A 119 -0.02 5.44 0.30
C GLY A 119 -0.81 4.25 0.80
N LEU A 120 -1.99 4.01 0.21
CA LEU A 120 -2.83 2.86 0.54
C LEU A 120 -2.12 1.51 0.31
N LEU A 121 -1.40 1.39 -0.81
CA LEU A 121 -0.60 0.20 -1.11
C LEU A 121 0.45 -0.02 -0.02
N LEU A 122 1.24 1.01 0.31
CA LEU A 122 2.30 0.94 1.32
C LEU A 122 1.74 0.65 2.72
N GLU A 123 0.66 1.31 3.13
CA GLU A 123 0.01 1.10 4.43
C GLU A 123 -0.54 -0.32 4.58
N SER A 124 -1.15 -0.86 3.52
CA SER A 124 -1.67 -2.23 3.49
C SER A 124 -0.57 -3.26 3.71
N LEU A 125 0.56 -3.08 3.03
CA LEU A 125 1.73 -3.94 3.20
C LEU A 125 2.29 -3.88 4.61
N ILE A 126 2.48 -2.65 5.13
CA ILE A 126 3.05 -2.44 6.46
C ILE A 126 2.17 -3.10 7.52
N HIS A 127 0.86 -2.90 7.44
CA HIS A 127 -0.10 -3.52 8.34
C HIS A 127 -0.02 -5.05 8.30
N ASP A 128 -0.04 -5.64 7.11
CA ASP A 128 0.04 -7.10 6.92
C ASP A 128 1.32 -7.70 7.51
N ILE A 129 2.46 -7.07 7.25
CA ILE A 129 3.75 -7.56 7.74
C ILE A 129 3.82 -7.42 9.26
N GLN A 130 3.42 -6.27 9.81
CA GLN A 130 3.47 -6.01 11.25
C GLN A 130 2.55 -6.93 12.04
N HIS A 131 1.40 -7.32 11.47
CA HIS A 131 0.49 -8.26 12.12
C HIS A 131 1.09 -9.68 12.22
N LYS A 132 1.97 -10.06 11.29
CA LYS A 132 2.49 -11.43 11.19
C LYS A 132 3.91 -11.62 11.73
N TYR A 133 4.75 -10.59 11.68
CA TYR A 133 6.17 -10.70 11.97
C TYR A 133 6.62 -9.68 13.01
N THR A 134 7.31 -10.17 14.06
CA THR A 134 7.91 -9.32 15.09
C THR A 134 9.06 -8.49 14.53
N HIS A 135 9.87 -9.08 13.65
CA HIS A 135 10.94 -8.36 12.94
C HIS A 135 10.84 -8.57 11.44
N TYR A 136 11.03 -7.51 10.68
CA TYR A 136 10.97 -7.59 9.23
C TYR A 136 11.86 -6.54 8.56
N ARG A 137 12.30 -6.89 7.34
CA ARG A 137 12.96 -5.99 6.42
C ARG A 137 12.29 -6.08 5.05
N VAL A 138 11.83 -4.95 4.54
CA VAL A 138 11.44 -4.77 3.15
C VAL A 138 12.56 -4.00 2.47
N SER A 139 12.99 -4.44 1.29
CA SER A 139 14.00 -3.73 0.51
C SER A 139 13.64 -3.72 -0.97
N GLY A 140 13.95 -2.65 -1.68
CA GLY A 140 13.71 -2.52 -3.12
C GLY A 140 14.72 -1.60 -3.77
N ASP A 141 14.83 -1.67 -5.09
CA ASP A 141 15.64 -0.75 -5.89
C ASP A 141 14.89 0.58 -6.01
N PHE A 142 15.46 1.66 -5.47
CA PHE A 142 14.79 2.96 -5.45
C PHE A 142 14.66 3.55 -6.85
N THR A 143 15.68 3.42 -7.70
CA THR A 143 15.63 3.90 -9.09
C THR A 143 14.53 3.21 -9.88
N ALA A 144 14.37 1.89 -9.75
CA ALA A 144 13.32 1.13 -10.40
C ALA A 144 11.92 1.53 -9.90
N ILE A 145 11.72 1.54 -8.57
CA ILE A 145 10.41 1.82 -7.95
C ILE A 145 9.98 3.28 -8.14
N SER A 146 10.94 4.21 -8.22
CA SER A 146 10.66 5.63 -8.47
C SER A 146 10.49 5.98 -9.95
N TYR A 147 10.60 4.98 -10.85
CA TYR A 147 10.63 5.17 -12.31
C TYR A 147 11.66 6.21 -12.75
N GLY A 148 12.87 6.12 -12.24
CA GLY A 148 13.95 7.07 -12.49
C GLY A 148 13.71 8.45 -11.88
N GLY A 149 13.15 8.50 -10.66
CA GLY A 149 12.94 9.74 -9.91
C GLY A 149 11.64 10.51 -10.23
N ARG A 150 10.72 9.93 -11.01
CA ARG A 150 9.39 10.50 -11.24
C ARG A 150 8.53 10.52 -9.97
N VAL A 151 8.81 9.61 -9.04
CA VAL A 151 8.20 9.58 -7.72
C VAL A 151 9.19 10.14 -6.70
N SER A 152 8.74 11.15 -5.94
CA SER A 152 9.56 11.75 -4.88
C SER A 152 9.88 10.75 -3.78
N ALA A 153 11.11 10.83 -3.24
CA ALA A 153 11.54 10.09 -2.05
C ALA A 153 10.58 10.29 -0.86
N GLU A 154 10.00 11.49 -0.73
CA GLU A 154 9.04 11.82 0.34
C GLU A 154 7.80 10.91 0.35
N CYS A 155 7.44 10.35 -0.80
CA CYS A 155 6.33 9.40 -0.91
C CYS A 155 6.59 8.09 -0.17
N PHE A 156 7.86 7.75 0.10
CA PHE A 156 8.24 6.53 0.80
C PHE A 156 8.71 6.83 2.22
N THR A 157 9.48 7.91 2.42
CA THR A 157 10.02 8.26 3.75
C THR A 157 8.93 8.62 4.75
N ARG A 158 7.79 9.16 4.28
CA ARG A 158 6.58 9.36 5.10
C ARG A 158 6.06 8.08 5.74
N TYR A 159 6.30 6.93 5.10
CA TYR A 159 5.88 5.59 5.56
C TYR A 159 7.01 4.82 6.27
N GLY A 160 8.09 5.51 6.65
CA GLY A 160 9.18 4.93 7.43
C GLY A 160 10.27 4.24 6.61
N PHE A 161 10.23 4.31 5.28
CA PHE A 161 11.34 3.84 4.45
C PHE A 161 12.53 4.81 4.53
N THR A 162 13.74 4.27 4.57
CA THR A 162 14.99 5.00 4.36
C THR A 162 15.52 4.73 2.95
N ILE A 163 16.37 5.61 2.44
CA ILE A 163 17.09 5.42 1.18
C ILE A 163 18.57 5.32 1.50
N GLU A 164 19.17 4.17 1.22
CA GLU A 164 20.58 3.87 1.48
C GLU A 164 21.20 3.25 0.23
N GLN A 165 22.21 3.89 -0.35
CA GLN A 165 22.91 3.40 -1.56
C GLN A 165 21.95 3.00 -2.70
N ASP A 166 20.99 3.87 -3.00
CA ASP A 166 19.93 3.63 -4.01
C ASP A 166 18.97 2.47 -3.72
N ARG A 167 18.94 2.01 -2.47
CA ARG A 167 17.97 1.01 -2.00
C ARG A 167 16.95 1.67 -1.08
N LEU A 168 15.69 1.41 -1.36
CA LEU A 168 14.59 1.74 -0.48
C LEU A 168 14.47 0.64 0.59
N ILE A 169 14.53 1.00 1.87
CA ILE A 169 14.57 0.04 2.99
C ILE A 169 13.54 0.41 4.05
N LEU A 170 12.68 -0.52 4.44
CA LEU A 170 11.86 -0.43 5.65
C LEU A 170 12.24 -1.56 6.59
N LYS A 171 12.59 -1.24 7.83
CA LYS A 171 12.93 -2.22 8.87
C LYS A 171 12.49 -1.71 10.24
N ASN A 172 12.13 -2.63 11.13
CA ASN A 172 11.71 -2.31 12.50
C ASN A 172 12.72 -2.76 13.57
N PHE A 173 13.98 -2.94 13.19
CA PHE A 173 15.05 -3.43 14.06
C PHE A 173 16.40 -2.78 13.71
N HIS A 174 17.36 -2.90 14.62
CA HIS A 174 18.74 -2.48 14.41
C HIS A 174 19.55 -3.66 13.88
N ASP A 175 20.35 -3.47 12.82
CA ASP A 175 21.04 -4.56 12.12
C ASP A 175 21.90 -5.43 13.05
N ARG A 176 22.43 -4.85 14.14
CA ARG A 176 23.20 -5.55 15.19
C ARG A 176 22.44 -6.68 15.88
N LEU A 177 21.11 -6.71 15.81
CA LEU A 177 20.28 -7.76 16.44
C LEU A 177 20.29 -9.09 15.67
N PHE A 178 20.73 -9.08 14.41
CA PHE A 178 20.68 -10.25 13.52
C PHE A 178 22.03 -10.57 12.85
N VAL A 179 23.13 -9.97 13.34
CA VAL A 179 24.48 -10.39 12.97
C VAL A 179 24.84 -11.61 13.80
N SER A 180 24.89 -12.77 13.16
CA SER A 180 25.48 -14.01 13.67
C SER A 180 26.66 -14.39 12.81
#